data_AF-A0A5D3FU91-F1
#
_entry.id   AF-A0A5D3FU91-F1
#
_cell.length_a   1.000
_cell.length_b   1.000
_cell.length_c   1.000
_cell.angle_alpha   90.00
_cell.angle_beta   90.00
_cell.angle_gamma   90.00
#
_symmetry.space_group_name_H-M   'P 1'
#
loop_
_entity.id
_entity.type
_entity.pdbx_description
1 polymer ?
#
loop_
_entity_poly.entity_id
_entity_poly.type
_entity_poly.pdbx_seq_one_letter_code
_entity_poly.pdbx_strand_id
1 'polypeptide(L)'
;MVRAGSGISRSVGVEVDVNVGPAAAYEGLRRALDALREAGAAFDHVKAARGPEWAELFPGAEGGTDHSLTEIALAPSERRLHRESEQVFRVLSTAAAALCGGCSQVGRPLVLHGVGGADLPSLRGFMRAAEHARTVSGEIDIVAHAPEQVRPPLGPAADLRAERARCLRGMGLPVDEAELRAVLPASDEVPTSREGELYARAVDPEGNSADRLAAALAYCRAAFFSANWEGSAVVASTALTLVAGFPDARVPGLLEQARNADEQPEAIEFEPGSLETAADLRAFLYKVLGVQATFRGRQDEALSYFRAMREGHGRLLPELRAQSHLYCALTFSKRLDRVDAAGGELRDGFAVVPPRDGEPDSVRRERGWLHNLRGLTHFARGELRAALEQEKLALACVEGLADPSSVHLRINLLSNVSVLQEKAGRLQQAARTWDRFNRAAGSSNTAFVKHHAYRAAGLALLCGDRGTALEELDRSLVCAREFGDDFHECEIRLELGGLHVGAGESGSGIAQFTAAAAAAARLGDPYRMALAKAGQAICVNSPPGDEVARLAALSLANPGKARRLSQSVASPDDQDVRALLPTPRTKLNRPFDLVNFQERS
;
A
#
# COMPACT_ATOMS: atom_id res chain seq x y z
N MET A 1 -9.34 -4.54 24.50
CA MET A 1 -10.53 -3.74 24.10
C MET A 1 -10.19 -2.26 24.15
N VAL A 2 -10.33 -1.53 23.04
CA VAL A 2 -10.07 -0.08 23.03
C VAL A 2 -11.23 0.65 23.72
N ARG A 3 -10.95 1.44 24.75
CA ARG A 3 -11.92 2.29 25.47
C ARG A 3 -11.44 3.74 25.46
N ALA A 4 -12.37 4.69 25.35
CA ALA A 4 -12.07 6.09 25.66
C ALA A 4 -12.04 6.25 27.18
N GLY A 5 -10.91 6.66 27.75
CA GLY A 5 -10.78 6.87 29.18
C GLY A 5 -11.38 8.22 29.60
N SER A 6 -12.50 8.21 30.33
CA SER A 6 -12.98 9.38 31.08
C SER A 6 -12.11 9.50 32.34
N GLY A 7 -11.23 10.49 32.41
CA GLY A 7 -10.28 10.66 33.50
C GLY A 7 -10.92 10.48 34.89
N ILE A 8 -10.35 9.55 35.67
CA ILE A 8 -10.04 9.59 37.11
C ILE A 8 -9.57 8.16 37.51
N SER A 9 -8.47 8.13 38.27
CA SER A 9 -7.72 6.96 38.80
C SER A 9 -6.59 6.42 37.92
N ARG A 10 -5.36 6.79 38.28
CA ARG A 10 -4.10 6.17 37.79
C ARG A 10 -4.10 4.68 38.17
N SER A 11 -4.27 3.80 37.20
CA SER A 11 -3.89 2.40 37.32
C SER A 11 -2.89 2.02 36.22
N VAL A 12 -1.63 1.83 36.62
CA VAL A 12 -0.71 0.75 36.20
C VAL A 12 -0.67 0.36 34.69
N GLY A 13 -0.89 1.28 33.76
CA GLY A 13 -0.68 1.06 32.31
C GLY A 13 0.74 1.41 31.88
N VAL A 14 1.23 0.88 30.75
CA VAL A 14 2.41 1.41 30.06
C VAL A 14 1.95 2.67 29.33
N GLU A 15 2.25 3.84 29.87
CA GLU A 15 1.84 5.13 29.31
C GLU A 15 2.91 5.65 28.35
N VAL A 16 2.50 6.13 27.18
CA VAL A 16 3.42 6.68 26.16
C VAL A 16 2.76 7.83 25.42
N ASP A 17 3.51 8.91 25.20
CA ASP A 17 3.10 9.99 24.30
C ASP A 17 3.54 9.67 22.87
N VAL A 18 2.57 9.67 21.96
CA VAL A 18 2.76 9.40 20.53
C VAL A 18 2.43 10.64 19.67
N ASN A 19 2.38 11.84 20.26
CA ASN A 19 2.29 13.13 19.55
C ASN A 19 3.62 13.50 18.85
N VAL A 20 4.02 12.73 17.85
CA VAL A 20 5.39 12.76 17.29
C VAL A 20 5.62 13.76 16.15
N GLY A 21 4.56 14.15 15.46
CA GLY A 21 4.67 15.03 14.30
C GLY A 21 4.45 14.30 12.98
N PRO A 22 4.52 15.02 11.86
CA PRO A 22 4.52 14.43 10.52
C PRO A 22 5.94 14.19 9.98
N ALA A 23 6.98 14.48 10.78
CA ALA A 23 8.33 14.56 10.28
C ALA A 23 8.87 13.20 9.79
N ALA A 24 8.49 12.10 10.42
CA ALA A 24 8.92 10.76 10.02
C ALA A 24 7.80 9.73 10.19
N ALA A 25 7.77 8.73 9.32
CA ALA A 25 6.89 7.57 9.49
C ALA A 25 7.29 6.71 10.69
N TYR A 26 6.27 6.04 11.25
CA TYR A 26 6.38 4.99 12.27
C TYR A 26 6.90 5.46 13.63
N GLU A 27 7.11 6.76 13.83
CA GLU A 27 7.71 7.28 15.05
C GLU A 27 6.80 7.05 16.28
N GLY A 28 5.49 7.19 16.12
CA GLY A 28 4.54 6.82 17.17
C GLY A 28 4.58 5.33 17.53
N LEU A 29 4.74 4.44 16.54
CA LEU A 29 4.88 3.00 16.77
C LEU A 29 6.20 2.66 17.47
N ARG A 30 7.31 3.29 17.07
CA ARG A 30 8.62 3.11 17.73
C ARG A 30 8.51 3.44 19.21
N ARG A 31 7.96 4.60 19.56
CA ARG A 31 7.75 5.01 20.96
C ARG A 31 6.91 4.01 21.75
N ALA A 32 5.81 3.54 21.17
CA ALA A 32 4.95 2.58 21.83
C ALA A 32 5.63 1.23 22.07
N LEU A 33 6.40 0.75 21.10
CA LEU A 33 7.21 -0.47 21.22
C LEU A 33 8.36 -0.29 22.22
N ASP A 34 9.02 0.86 22.21
CA ASP A 34 10.09 1.19 23.15
C ASP A 34 9.58 1.27 24.58
N ALA A 35 8.43 1.90 24.82
CA ALA A 35 7.80 1.93 26.14
C ALA A 35 7.45 0.51 26.65
N LEU A 36 6.97 -0.38 25.77
CA LEU A 36 6.73 -1.78 26.12
C LEU A 36 8.04 -2.53 26.41
N ARG A 37 9.10 -2.26 25.64
CA ARG A 37 10.44 -2.83 25.86
C ARG A 37 11.00 -2.41 27.21
N GLU A 38 10.92 -1.13 27.56
CA GLU A 38 11.29 -0.59 28.87
C GLU A 38 10.47 -1.20 30.00
N ALA A 39 9.21 -1.56 29.73
CA ALA A 39 8.34 -2.27 30.66
C ALA A 39 8.59 -3.80 30.72
N GLY A 40 9.53 -4.34 29.94
CA GLY A 40 9.98 -5.73 30.00
C GLY A 40 9.61 -6.62 28.81
N ALA A 41 9.05 -6.08 27.72
CA ALA A 41 8.80 -6.85 26.50
C ALA A 41 10.11 -7.15 25.74
N ALA A 42 10.28 -8.39 25.26
CA ALA A 42 11.53 -8.85 24.65
C ALA A 42 11.56 -8.75 23.11
N PHE A 43 10.42 -8.91 22.44
CA PHE A 43 10.25 -8.89 20.96
C PHE A 43 11.13 -9.84 20.11
N ASP A 44 12.00 -10.66 20.70
CA ASP A 44 12.93 -11.55 19.98
C ASP A 44 12.25 -12.44 18.93
N HIS A 45 11.08 -12.98 19.27
CA HIS A 45 10.29 -13.82 18.35
C HIS A 45 9.78 -13.06 17.12
N VAL A 46 9.38 -11.79 17.28
CA VAL A 46 8.94 -10.95 16.16
C VAL A 46 10.14 -10.65 15.29
N LYS A 47 11.24 -10.20 15.90
CA LYS A 47 12.48 -9.88 15.21
C LYS A 47 13.02 -11.06 14.40
N ALA A 48 13.02 -12.26 14.97
CA ALA A 48 13.46 -13.47 14.28
C ALA A 48 12.54 -13.86 13.10
N ALA A 49 11.22 -13.66 13.23
CA ALA A 49 10.25 -14.03 12.19
C ALA A 49 10.00 -12.93 11.14
N ARG A 50 10.31 -11.67 11.46
CA ARG A 50 9.92 -10.44 10.75
C ARG A 50 11.07 -9.46 10.59
N GLY A 51 12.29 -9.98 10.45
CA GLY A 51 13.47 -9.13 10.47
C GLY A 51 13.51 -8.01 9.42
N PRO A 52 13.05 -8.19 8.15
CA PRO A 52 13.04 -7.08 7.19
C PRO A 52 12.03 -6.00 7.58
N GLU A 53 10.86 -6.35 8.10
CA GLU A 53 9.89 -5.38 8.61
C GLU A 53 10.36 -4.70 9.89
N TRP A 54 11.04 -5.44 10.77
CA TRP A 54 11.60 -4.92 12.01
C TRP A 54 12.72 -3.93 11.73
N ALA A 55 13.55 -4.16 10.71
CA ALA A 55 14.59 -3.24 10.28
C ALA A 55 14.03 -1.89 9.77
N GLU A 56 12.84 -1.87 9.16
CA GLU A 56 12.16 -0.62 8.81
C GLU A 56 11.63 0.13 10.04
N LEU A 57 11.15 -0.60 11.05
CA LEU A 57 10.72 0.01 12.32
C LEU A 57 11.92 0.54 13.12
N PHE A 58 13.03 -0.19 13.16
CA PHE A 58 14.24 0.15 13.90
C PHE A 58 15.49 0.01 13.03
N PRO A 59 15.78 1.01 12.17
CA PRO A 59 16.96 1.01 11.33
C PRO A 59 18.24 0.85 12.16
N GLY A 60 19.12 -0.07 11.75
CA GLY A 60 20.39 -0.33 12.43
C GLY A 60 20.33 -1.23 13.66
N ALA A 61 19.16 -1.73 14.06
CA ALA A 61 19.07 -2.76 15.09
C ALA A 61 19.78 -4.06 14.63
N GLU A 62 20.60 -4.67 15.50
CA GLU A 62 21.27 -5.96 15.23
C GLU A 62 20.24 -7.03 14.84
N GLY A 63 20.60 -8.05 14.05
CA GLY A 63 19.66 -9.12 13.61
C GLY A 63 19.31 -9.06 12.13
N GLY A 64 20.28 -8.66 11.30
CA GLY A 64 20.15 -8.58 9.85
C GLY A 64 19.62 -9.87 9.25
N THR A 65 18.61 -9.72 8.40
CA THR A 65 18.06 -10.80 7.60
C THR A 65 18.82 -10.93 6.30
N ASP A 66 18.84 -12.14 5.74
CA ASP A 66 19.43 -12.41 4.41
C ASP A 66 18.74 -11.63 3.28
N HIS A 67 17.57 -11.03 3.56
CA HIS A 67 16.75 -10.28 2.61
C HIS A 67 16.32 -8.91 3.14
N SER A 68 16.23 -7.95 2.22
CA SER A 68 15.61 -6.63 2.40
C SER A 68 14.10 -6.69 2.20
N LEU A 69 13.35 -5.73 2.75
CA LEU A 69 11.90 -5.65 2.55
C LEU A 69 11.53 -5.49 1.07
N THR A 70 12.37 -4.79 0.29
CA THR A 70 12.20 -4.58 -1.15
C THR A 70 12.31 -5.87 -1.98
N GLU A 71 13.01 -6.88 -1.49
CA GLU A 71 13.16 -8.17 -2.19
C GLU A 71 11.94 -9.08 -1.99
N ILE A 72 11.21 -8.90 -0.89
CA ILE A 72 10.14 -9.84 -0.48
C ILE A 72 8.73 -9.28 -0.64
N ALA A 73 8.59 -7.98 -0.87
CA ALA A 73 7.30 -7.30 -0.90
C ALA A 73 7.23 -6.18 -1.96
N LEU A 74 6.06 -6.07 -2.61
CA LEU A 74 5.81 -5.06 -3.64
C LEU A 74 5.72 -3.64 -3.05
N ALA A 75 6.54 -2.74 -3.62
CA ALA A 75 6.54 -1.31 -3.35
C ALA A 75 5.22 -0.62 -3.78
N PRO A 76 4.91 0.58 -3.25
CA PRO A 76 3.88 1.45 -3.82
C PRO A 76 4.22 1.80 -5.28
N SER A 77 3.19 2.05 -6.10
CA SER A 77 3.36 2.39 -7.53
C SER A 77 2.60 3.65 -7.90
N GLU A 78 3.36 4.66 -8.35
CA GLU A 78 2.85 5.98 -8.75
C GLU A 78 2.01 5.91 -10.02
N ARG A 79 2.53 5.32 -11.11
CA ARG A 79 1.82 5.24 -12.41
C ARG A 79 0.63 4.29 -12.42
N ARG A 80 0.47 3.48 -11.38
CA ARG A 80 -0.77 2.71 -11.17
C ARG A 80 -1.73 3.43 -10.21
N LEU A 81 -1.28 4.50 -9.56
CA LEU A 81 -1.92 5.17 -8.42
C LEU A 81 -2.40 4.15 -7.38
N HIS A 82 -1.64 3.08 -7.16
CA HIS A 82 -2.01 2.06 -6.20
C HIS A 82 -1.58 2.52 -4.81
N ARG A 83 -2.57 2.95 -4.01
CA ARG A 83 -2.40 3.34 -2.60
C ARG A 83 -1.90 2.19 -1.69
N GLU A 84 -2.04 0.96 -2.17
CA GLU A 84 -1.79 -0.27 -1.42
C GLU A 84 -0.33 -0.71 -1.68
N SER A 85 0.51 -0.53 -0.66
CA SER A 85 1.89 -1.02 -0.60
C SER A 85 1.93 -2.27 0.27
N GLU A 86 2.45 -3.37 -0.28
CA GLU A 86 2.66 -4.60 0.48
C GLU A 86 3.72 -4.38 1.57
N GLN A 87 4.76 -3.61 1.27
CA GLN A 87 5.80 -3.23 2.22
C GLN A 87 5.21 -2.54 3.44
N VAL A 88 4.40 -1.48 3.24
CA VAL A 88 3.74 -0.76 4.34
C VAL A 88 2.79 -1.67 5.10
N PHE A 89 2.02 -2.52 4.40
CA PHE A 89 1.13 -3.48 5.06
C PHE A 89 1.89 -4.44 5.98
N ARG A 90 3.03 -4.96 5.53
CA ARG A 90 3.86 -5.89 6.31
C ARG A 90 4.45 -5.20 7.53
N VAL A 91 5.02 -4.01 7.38
CA VAL A 91 5.56 -3.21 8.51
C VAL A 91 4.48 -2.95 9.56
N LEU A 92 3.31 -2.47 9.15
CA LEU A 92 2.20 -2.17 10.07
C LEU A 92 1.62 -3.42 10.74
N SER A 93 1.58 -4.56 10.02
CA SER A 93 1.12 -5.83 10.59
C SER A 93 2.12 -6.39 11.60
N THR A 94 3.42 -6.29 11.32
CA THR A 94 4.50 -6.63 12.25
C THR A 94 4.44 -5.75 13.51
N ALA A 95 4.29 -4.44 13.36
CA ALA A 95 4.14 -3.52 14.49
C ALA A 95 2.91 -3.87 15.35
N ALA A 96 1.77 -4.16 14.73
CA ALA A 96 0.56 -4.55 15.44
C ALA A 96 0.71 -5.86 16.23
N ALA A 97 1.33 -6.87 15.62
CA ALA A 97 1.63 -8.14 16.29
C ALA A 97 2.61 -7.93 17.46
N ALA A 98 3.64 -7.10 17.27
CA ALA A 98 4.58 -6.73 18.32
C ALA A 98 3.90 -6.00 19.47
N LEU A 99 3.06 -5.00 19.21
CA LEU A 99 2.32 -4.29 20.25
C LEU A 99 1.44 -5.24 21.07
N CYS A 100 0.70 -6.14 20.41
CA CYS A 100 -0.14 -7.12 21.11
C CYS A 100 0.72 -8.11 21.92
N GLY A 101 1.78 -8.65 21.33
CA GLY A 101 2.71 -9.55 21.99
C GLY A 101 3.38 -8.91 23.20
N GLY A 102 3.82 -7.65 23.08
CA GLY A 102 4.44 -6.89 24.16
C GLY A 102 3.46 -6.59 25.29
N CYS A 103 2.23 -6.17 24.98
CA CYS A 103 1.18 -5.99 26.00
C CYS A 103 0.90 -7.29 26.76
N SER A 104 0.85 -8.43 26.04
CA SER A 104 0.66 -9.75 26.64
C SER A 104 1.82 -10.15 27.56
N GLN A 105 3.08 -9.91 27.15
CA GLN A 105 4.28 -10.18 27.95
C GLN A 105 4.34 -9.33 29.23
N VAL A 106 4.00 -8.04 29.11
CA VAL A 106 4.04 -7.09 30.23
C VAL A 106 2.84 -7.30 31.17
N GLY A 107 1.71 -7.80 30.66
CA GLY A 107 0.49 -8.00 31.43
C GLY A 107 -0.19 -6.71 31.89
N ARG A 108 0.06 -5.60 31.18
CA ARG A 108 -0.49 -4.26 31.49
C ARG A 108 -1.05 -3.63 30.21
N PRO A 109 -2.11 -2.80 30.31
CA PRO A 109 -2.60 -2.03 29.17
C PRO A 109 -1.55 -1.06 28.63
N LEU A 110 -1.53 -0.87 27.31
CA LEU A 110 -0.78 0.21 26.65
C LEU A 110 -1.70 1.43 26.50
N VAL A 111 -1.31 2.56 27.09
CA VAL A 111 -2.08 3.81 27.04
C VAL A 111 -1.35 4.82 26.16
N LEU A 112 -1.98 5.13 25.02
CA LEU A 112 -1.48 6.06 24.01
C LEU A 112 -2.02 7.46 24.29
N HIS A 113 -1.13 8.38 24.67
CA HIS A 113 -1.43 9.81 24.75
C HIS A 113 -1.11 10.50 23.42
N GLY A 114 -1.87 11.53 23.07
CA GLY A 114 -1.56 12.34 21.87
C GLY A 114 -1.76 11.59 20.54
N VAL A 115 -2.61 10.55 20.49
CA VAL A 115 -2.83 9.73 19.29
C VAL A 115 -3.29 10.54 18.07
N GLY A 116 -4.02 11.64 18.28
CA GLY A 116 -4.41 12.57 17.22
C GLY A 116 -3.24 13.38 16.63
N GLY A 117 -2.08 13.35 17.28
CA GLY A 117 -0.79 13.86 16.80
C GLY A 117 0.18 12.76 16.31
N ALA A 118 -0.18 11.48 16.30
CA ALA A 118 0.70 10.48 15.71
C ALA A 118 0.90 10.73 14.21
N ASP A 119 2.04 10.35 13.63
CA ASP A 119 2.17 10.27 12.17
C ASP A 119 1.11 9.32 11.60
N LEU A 120 0.62 9.58 10.39
CA LEU A 120 -0.47 8.78 9.80
C LEU A 120 -0.12 7.28 9.68
N PRO A 121 1.10 6.88 9.24
CA PRO A 121 1.50 5.48 9.27
C PRO A 121 1.37 4.84 10.66
N SER A 122 1.83 5.50 11.73
CA SER A 122 1.68 4.99 13.11
C SER A 122 0.21 4.85 13.52
N LEU A 123 -0.63 5.83 13.19
CA LEU A 123 -2.06 5.76 13.49
C LEU A 123 -2.74 4.56 12.81
N ARG A 124 -2.33 4.23 11.57
CA ARG A 124 -2.78 3.03 10.87
C ARG A 124 -2.26 1.74 11.53
N GLY A 125 -1.06 1.77 12.10
CA GLY A 125 -0.52 0.67 12.92
C GLY A 125 -1.32 0.45 14.20
N PHE A 126 -1.70 1.52 14.90
CA PHE A 126 -2.59 1.42 16.08
C PHE A 126 -3.99 0.92 15.71
N MET A 127 -4.54 1.36 14.58
CA MET A 127 -5.77 0.81 14.00
C MET A 127 -5.66 -0.70 13.76
N ARG A 128 -4.55 -1.15 13.15
CA ARG A 128 -4.29 -2.59 12.94
C ARG A 128 -4.17 -3.34 14.27
N ALA A 129 -3.45 -2.79 15.24
CA ALA A 129 -3.24 -3.39 16.56
C ALA A 129 -4.54 -3.51 17.35
N ALA A 130 -5.44 -2.52 17.26
CA ALA A 130 -6.74 -2.54 17.90
C ALA A 130 -7.63 -3.71 17.43
N GLU A 131 -7.59 -4.07 16.15
CA GLU A 131 -8.27 -5.25 15.63
C GLU A 131 -7.55 -6.54 16.03
N HIS A 132 -6.22 -6.60 15.89
CA HIS A 132 -5.43 -7.78 16.27
C HIS A 132 -5.63 -8.15 17.75
N ALA A 133 -5.67 -7.17 18.65
CA ALA A 133 -5.91 -7.40 20.08
C ALA A 133 -7.24 -8.11 20.37
N ARG A 134 -8.22 -8.07 19.45
CA ARG A 134 -9.51 -8.76 19.61
C ARG A 134 -9.42 -10.26 19.35
N THR A 135 -8.39 -10.74 18.64
CA THR A 135 -8.24 -12.15 18.27
C THR A 135 -7.33 -12.94 19.21
N VAL A 136 -6.59 -12.26 20.08
CA VAL A 136 -5.66 -12.90 21.02
C VAL A 136 -6.38 -13.26 22.31
N SER A 137 -6.10 -14.45 22.85
CA SER A 137 -6.58 -14.86 24.16
C SER A 137 -5.82 -14.14 25.27
N GLY A 138 -6.52 -13.38 26.11
CA GLY A 138 -5.94 -12.59 27.20
C GLY A 138 -6.49 -11.17 27.20
N GLU A 139 -6.44 -10.48 28.33
CA GLU A 139 -6.85 -9.08 28.42
C GLU A 139 -5.77 -8.17 27.82
N ILE A 140 -5.73 -8.07 26.49
CA ILE A 140 -4.90 -7.09 25.78
C ILE A 140 -5.71 -5.81 25.57
N ASP A 141 -5.29 -4.76 26.27
CA ASP A 141 -5.89 -3.44 26.19
C ASP A 141 -4.90 -2.43 25.61
N ILE A 142 -5.25 -1.90 24.44
CA ILE A 142 -4.63 -0.72 23.85
C ILE A 142 -5.65 0.41 23.98
N VAL A 143 -5.31 1.46 24.71
CA VAL A 143 -6.21 2.55 25.11
C VAL A 143 -5.73 3.84 24.47
N ALA A 144 -6.62 4.55 23.79
CA ALA A 144 -6.35 5.89 23.28
C ALA A 144 -6.88 6.93 24.28
N HIS A 145 -5.97 7.73 24.85
CA HIS A 145 -6.33 8.82 25.75
C HIS A 145 -6.67 10.09 24.95
N ALA A 146 -7.84 10.68 25.23
CA ALA A 146 -8.35 11.89 24.58
C ALA A 146 -8.18 11.90 23.04
N PRO A 147 -8.70 10.88 22.32
CA PRO A 147 -8.47 10.71 20.89
C PRO A 147 -9.02 11.85 20.03
N GLU A 148 -9.92 12.66 20.57
CA GLU A 148 -10.47 13.85 19.92
C GLU A 148 -9.49 15.03 19.87
N GLN A 149 -8.38 14.98 20.60
CA GLN A 149 -7.35 16.02 20.58
C GLN A 149 -6.38 15.77 19.41
N VAL A 150 -6.25 16.75 18.52
CA VAL A 150 -5.36 16.72 17.36
C VAL A 150 -4.44 17.94 17.34
N ARG A 151 -3.40 17.89 16.50
CA ARG A 151 -2.61 19.09 16.18
C ARG A 151 -3.36 20.02 15.23
N PRO A 152 -3.09 21.34 15.29
CA PRO A 152 -3.41 22.23 14.18
C PRO A 152 -2.76 21.73 12.88
N PRO A 153 -3.47 21.77 11.74
CA PRO A 153 -2.88 21.38 10.47
C PRO A 153 -1.78 22.36 10.06
N LEU A 154 -0.66 21.84 9.54
CA LEU A 154 0.48 22.64 9.08
C LEU A 154 0.26 23.28 7.69
N GLY A 155 -0.95 23.15 7.15
CA GLY A 155 -1.37 23.75 5.88
C GLY A 155 -2.58 22.99 5.30
N PRO A 156 -3.26 23.55 4.29
CA PRO A 156 -4.46 22.92 3.70
C PRO A 156 -4.20 21.53 3.12
N ALA A 157 -3.07 21.36 2.42
CA ALA A 157 -2.66 20.08 1.84
C ALA A 157 -2.32 19.04 2.93
N ALA A 158 -1.94 19.49 4.13
CA ALA A 158 -1.60 18.66 5.29
C ALA A 158 -2.73 18.57 6.34
N ASP A 159 -3.95 19.02 6.02
CA ASP A 159 -5.10 18.82 6.91
C ASP A 159 -5.63 17.39 6.80
N LEU A 160 -5.23 16.55 7.76
CA LEU A 160 -5.53 15.13 7.82
C LEU A 160 -6.66 14.76 8.80
N ARG A 161 -7.46 15.72 9.26
CA ARG A 161 -8.52 15.45 10.26
C ARG A 161 -9.50 14.36 9.80
N ALA A 162 -9.93 14.38 8.54
CA ALA A 162 -10.80 13.35 7.96
C ALA A 162 -10.15 11.95 7.96
N GLU A 163 -8.87 11.85 7.62
CA GLU A 163 -8.09 10.60 7.66
C GLU A 163 -7.92 10.08 9.09
N ARG A 164 -7.67 10.98 10.05
CA ARG A 164 -7.51 10.66 11.47
C ARG A 164 -8.81 10.12 12.08
N ALA A 165 -9.94 10.79 11.86
CA ALA A 165 -11.25 10.32 12.29
C ALA A 165 -11.55 8.90 11.76
N ARG A 166 -11.26 8.64 10.47
CA ARG A 166 -11.41 7.31 9.87
C ARG A 166 -10.54 6.24 10.54
N CYS A 167 -9.29 6.54 10.86
CA CYS A 167 -8.43 5.58 11.57
C CYS A 167 -8.94 5.32 13.00
N LEU A 168 -9.40 6.36 13.71
CA LEU A 168 -9.99 6.22 15.05
C LEU A 168 -11.26 5.35 15.01
N ARG A 169 -12.15 5.57 14.03
CA ARG A 169 -13.30 4.67 13.80
C ARG A 169 -12.86 3.24 13.48
N GLY A 170 -11.79 3.08 12.71
CA GLY A 170 -11.14 1.79 12.44
C GLY A 170 -10.56 1.11 13.69
N MET A 171 -10.24 1.85 14.75
CA MET A 171 -9.88 1.32 16.07
C MET A 171 -11.10 0.91 16.91
N GLY A 172 -12.32 1.20 16.42
CA GLY A 172 -13.56 1.06 17.18
C GLY A 172 -13.86 2.26 18.09
N LEU A 173 -13.23 3.41 17.86
CA LEU A 173 -13.50 4.66 18.59
C LEU A 173 -14.49 5.52 17.79
N PRO A 174 -15.67 5.86 18.34
CA PRO A 174 -16.68 6.64 17.64
C PRO A 174 -16.34 8.13 17.69
N VAL A 175 -15.28 8.54 17.00
CA VAL A 175 -14.85 9.95 16.88
C VAL A 175 -15.01 10.40 15.45
N ASP A 176 -15.85 11.40 15.24
CA ASP A 176 -16.06 12.03 13.95
C ASP A 176 -15.16 13.25 13.73
N GLU A 177 -14.99 13.63 12.47
CA GLU A 177 -14.10 14.75 12.08
C GLU A 177 -14.49 16.06 12.77
N ALA A 178 -15.79 16.30 12.94
CA ALA A 178 -16.33 17.50 13.58
C ALA A 178 -16.00 17.59 15.08
N GLU A 179 -15.67 16.46 15.72
CA GLU A 179 -15.34 16.39 17.14
C GLU A 179 -13.84 16.63 17.40
N LEU A 180 -13.01 16.64 16.35
CA LEU A 180 -11.57 16.82 16.48
C LEU A 180 -11.22 18.27 16.85
N ARG A 181 -10.50 18.44 17.97
CA ARG A 181 -10.11 19.73 18.54
C ARG A 181 -8.60 19.94 18.40
N ALA A 182 -8.22 21.03 17.74
CA ALA A 182 -6.81 21.40 17.54
C ALA A 182 -6.20 21.99 18.82
N VAL A 183 -5.84 21.12 19.77
CA VAL A 183 -5.34 21.51 21.10
C VAL A 183 -4.01 20.85 21.47
N LEU A 184 -3.54 19.87 20.70
CA LEU A 184 -2.23 19.27 20.95
C LEU A 184 -1.12 20.26 20.57
N PRO A 185 -0.03 20.31 21.37
CA PRO A 185 1.13 21.12 21.02
C PRO A 185 1.83 20.58 19.79
N ALA A 186 2.66 21.42 19.17
CA ALA A 186 3.65 20.95 18.21
C ALA A 186 4.61 19.97 18.89
N SER A 187 5.18 19.05 18.13
CA SER A 187 6.29 18.23 18.62
C SER A 187 7.55 19.08 18.57
N ASP A 188 8.17 19.29 19.74
CA ASP A 188 9.47 19.97 19.84
C ASP A 188 10.64 18.98 19.67
N GLU A 189 10.35 17.69 19.52
CA GLU A 189 11.37 16.66 19.38
C GLU A 189 11.85 16.54 17.93
N VAL A 190 13.16 16.64 17.77
CA VAL A 190 13.83 16.40 16.49
C VAL A 190 13.85 14.89 16.24
N PRO A 191 13.20 14.38 15.18
CA PRO A 191 13.23 12.95 14.92
C PRO A 191 14.65 12.51 14.54
N THR A 192 15.07 11.37 15.08
CA THR A 192 16.42 10.81 14.92
C THR A 192 16.57 9.93 13.69
N SER A 193 15.46 9.69 12.97
CA SER A 193 15.48 8.91 11.74
C SER A 193 15.96 9.75 10.55
N ARG A 194 16.50 9.07 9.52
CA ARG A 194 16.91 9.73 8.27
C ARG A 194 15.78 10.52 7.61
N GLU A 195 14.56 9.95 7.60
CA GLU A 195 13.37 10.65 7.09
C GLU A 195 13.12 11.95 7.87
N GLY A 196 13.26 11.93 9.20
CA GLY A 196 13.12 13.10 10.07
C GLY A 196 14.20 14.16 9.87
N GLU A 197 15.46 13.77 9.68
CA GLU A 197 16.56 14.69 9.35
C GLU A 197 16.29 15.43 8.03
N LEU A 198 15.82 14.71 7.01
CA LEU A 198 15.46 15.29 5.72
C LEU A 198 14.27 16.24 5.84
N TYR A 199 13.27 15.89 6.65
CA TYR A 199 12.16 16.78 6.96
C TYR A 199 12.64 18.09 7.58
N ALA A 200 13.43 18.00 8.66
CA ALA A 200 13.93 19.15 9.41
C ALA A 200 14.70 20.10 8.49
N ARG A 201 15.61 19.56 7.67
CA ARG A 201 16.37 20.33 6.67
C ARG A 201 15.47 20.96 5.61
N ALA A 202 14.44 20.26 5.14
CA ALA A 202 13.56 20.80 4.11
C ALA A 202 12.72 22.00 4.61
N VAL A 203 12.27 21.95 5.86
CA VAL A 203 11.39 22.97 6.46
C VAL A 203 12.12 24.07 7.22
N ASP A 204 13.43 23.94 7.44
CA ASP A 204 14.25 24.93 8.14
C ASP A 204 14.17 26.32 7.48
N PRO A 205 13.57 27.34 8.13
CA PRO A 205 13.44 28.67 7.55
C PRO A 205 14.78 29.39 7.36
N GLU A 206 15.81 29.03 8.13
CA GLU A 206 17.15 29.64 8.09
C GLU A 206 18.09 28.92 7.10
N GLY A 207 17.70 27.73 6.65
CA GLY A 207 18.46 26.90 5.72
C GLY A 207 18.62 27.50 4.33
N ASN A 208 19.72 27.16 3.66
CA ASN A 208 19.97 27.52 2.27
C ASN A 208 18.91 26.90 1.33
N SER A 209 18.30 27.69 0.44
CA SER A 209 17.25 27.21 -0.47
C SER A 209 17.64 25.97 -1.27
N ALA A 210 18.89 25.85 -1.72
CA ALA A 210 19.34 24.65 -2.44
C ALA A 210 19.42 23.41 -1.53
N ASP A 211 19.92 23.57 -0.30
CA ASP A 211 19.98 22.46 0.66
C ASP A 211 18.57 21.99 1.02
N ARG A 212 17.67 22.95 1.30
CA ARG A 212 16.26 22.71 1.62
C ARG A 212 15.53 22.01 0.47
N LEU A 213 15.73 22.46 -0.76
CA LEU A 213 15.13 21.83 -1.94
C LEU A 213 15.67 20.42 -2.18
N ALA A 214 16.98 20.19 -1.98
CA ALA A 214 17.57 18.86 -2.12
C ALA A 214 17.03 17.90 -1.05
N ALA A 215 16.94 18.37 0.20
CA ALA A 215 16.32 17.65 1.30
C ALA A 215 14.84 17.36 1.02
N ALA A 216 14.11 18.32 0.44
CA ALA A 216 12.71 18.14 0.09
C ALA A 216 12.48 17.04 -0.96
N LEU A 217 13.33 16.98 -1.99
CA LEU A 217 13.26 15.94 -3.01
C LEU A 217 13.53 14.55 -2.43
N ALA A 218 14.61 14.42 -1.64
CA ALA A 218 14.96 13.18 -0.97
C ALA A 218 13.87 12.74 0.04
N TYR A 219 13.36 13.68 0.82
CA TYR A 219 12.26 13.45 1.76
C TYR A 219 11.01 12.92 1.06
N CYS A 220 10.56 13.58 -0.02
CA CYS A 220 9.36 13.16 -0.73
C CYS A 220 9.49 11.73 -1.30
N ARG A 221 10.71 11.31 -1.67
CA ARG A 221 10.98 9.93 -2.11
C ARG A 221 10.88 8.95 -0.95
N ALA A 222 11.55 9.22 0.17
CA ALA A 222 11.48 8.38 1.36
C ALA A 222 10.03 8.24 1.87
N ALA A 223 9.33 9.37 1.99
CA ALA A 223 7.95 9.43 2.47
C ALA A 223 6.93 8.75 1.53
N PHE A 224 7.25 8.61 0.24
CA PHE A 224 6.42 7.84 -0.70
C PHE A 224 6.43 6.35 -0.34
N PHE A 225 7.59 5.78 0.00
CA PHE A 225 7.71 4.37 0.41
C PHE A 225 7.11 4.10 1.79
N SER A 226 7.32 5.00 2.75
CA SER A 226 6.78 4.89 4.11
C SER A 226 5.30 5.31 4.22
N ALA A 227 4.73 5.84 3.13
CA ALA A 227 3.38 6.39 3.06
C ALA A 227 3.13 7.55 4.06
N ASN A 228 4.15 8.35 4.34
CA ASN A 228 4.04 9.56 5.15
C ASN A 228 3.51 10.76 4.33
N TRP A 229 2.20 10.73 4.09
CA TRP A 229 1.52 11.70 3.22
C TRP A 229 1.41 13.10 3.84
N GLU A 230 1.30 13.20 5.17
CA GLU A 230 1.24 14.49 5.86
C GLU A 230 2.57 15.23 5.73
N GLY A 231 3.67 14.55 6.04
CA GLY A 231 5.00 15.13 5.90
C GLY A 231 5.30 15.49 4.45
N SER A 232 4.94 14.63 3.49
CA SER A 232 5.10 14.90 2.06
C SER A 232 4.35 16.15 1.63
N ALA A 233 3.12 16.36 2.13
CA ALA A 233 2.35 17.56 1.84
C ALA A 233 3.02 18.83 2.40
N VAL A 234 3.49 18.79 3.64
CA VAL A 234 4.20 19.93 4.27
C VAL A 234 5.47 20.28 3.51
N VAL A 235 6.32 19.28 3.23
CA VAL A 235 7.60 19.47 2.55
C VAL A 235 7.40 19.93 1.12
N ALA A 236 6.47 19.33 0.37
CA ALA A 236 6.21 19.75 -1.01
C ALA A 236 5.63 21.16 -1.09
N SER A 237 4.69 21.52 -0.22
CA SER A 237 4.15 22.88 -0.14
C SER A 237 5.21 23.91 0.23
N THR A 238 6.09 23.58 1.18
CA THR A 238 7.21 24.46 1.56
C THR A 238 8.18 24.63 0.40
N ALA A 239 8.59 23.55 -0.24
CA ALA A 239 9.51 23.55 -1.37
C ALA A 239 8.97 24.35 -2.57
N LEU A 240 7.64 24.31 -2.84
CA LEU A 240 7.03 25.09 -3.91
C LEU A 240 7.28 26.60 -3.76
N THR A 241 7.36 27.11 -2.52
CA THR A 241 7.67 28.52 -2.26
C THR A 241 9.14 28.86 -2.56
N LEU A 242 10.04 27.89 -2.43
CA LEU A 242 11.48 28.05 -2.67
C LEU A 242 11.85 27.91 -4.15
N VAL A 243 11.08 27.12 -4.91
CA VAL A 243 11.30 26.96 -6.36
C VAL A 243 11.03 28.27 -7.11
N ALA A 244 10.17 29.15 -6.58
CA ALA A 244 9.93 30.47 -7.15
C ALA A 244 11.22 31.31 -7.12
N GLY A 245 11.86 31.46 -8.28
CA GLY A 245 13.12 32.20 -8.41
C GLY A 245 14.38 31.35 -8.28
N PHE A 246 14.27 30.02 -8.19
CA PHE A 246 15.43 29.13 -8.24
C PHE A 246 16.01 29.08 -9.67
N PRO A 247 17.33 29.24 -9.87
CA PRO A 247 17.90 29.29 -11.22
C PRO A 247 18.07 27.88 -11.81
N ASP A 248 17.65 27.72 -13.06
CA ASP A 248 17.76 26.46 -13.82
C ASP A 248 19.18 25.86 -13.79
N ALA A 249 20.21 26.71 -13.89
CA ALA A 249 21.62 26.29 -13.88
C ALA A 249 22.05 25.57 -12.59
N ARG A 250 21.30 25.71 -11.48
CA ARG A 250 21.60 25.03 -10.20
C ARG A 250 20.85 23.72 -10.02
N VAL A 251 19.89 23.40 -10.89
CA VAL A 251 19.07 22.18 -10.78
C VAL A 251 19.92 20.91 -10.86
N PRO A 252 20.89 20.74 -11.78
CA PRO A 252 21.69 19.51 -11.82
C PRO A 252 22.42 19.19 -10.50
N GLY A 253 23.06 20.19 -9.89
CA GLY A 253 23.77 20.03 -8.62
C GLY A 253 22.81 19.74 -7.44
N LEU A 254 21.61 20.32 -7.47
CA LEU A 254 20.54 20.00 -6.52
C LEU A 254 20.15 18.52 -6.58
N LEU A 255 19.99 17.97 -7.79
CA LEU A 255 19.60 16.57 -7.99
C LEU A 255 20.69 15.58 -7.57
N GLU A 256 21.96 15.94 -7.77
CA GLU A 256 23.09 15.16 -7.25
C GLU A 256 23.09 15.16 -5.72
N GLN A 257 22.89 16.32 -5.10
CA GLN A 257 22.79 16.44 -3.65
C GLN A 257 21.62 15.62 -3.08
N ALA A 258 20.45 15.66 -3.72
CA ALA A 258 19.28 14.88 -3.31
C ALA A 258 19.54 13.37 -3.41
N ARG A 259 20.20 12.90 -4.49
CA ARG A 259 20.56 11.48 -4.67
C ARG A 259 21.52 10.98 -3.61
N ASN A 260 22.50 11.79 -3.22
CA ASN A 260 23.43 11.45 -2.15
C ASN A 260 22.77 11.45 -0.75
N ALA A 261 21.54 11.98 -0.62
CA ALA A 261 20.92 12.22 0.67
C ALA A 261 20.01 11.10 1.18
N ASP A 262 19.53 10.14 0.39
CA ASP A 262 18.65 9.08 0.94
C ASP A 262 19.13 7.66 0.72
N GLU A 263 20.23 7.43 -0.01
CA GLU A 263 20.82 6.11 -0.30
C GLU A 263 19.85 5.06 -0.88
N GLN A 264 18.58 5.42 -1.10
CA GLN A 264 17.55 4.53 -1.60
C GLN A 264 17.73 4.34 -3.10
N PRO A 265 17.52 3.11 -3.62
CA PRO A 265 17.43 2.91 -5.05
C PRO A 265 16.37 3.85 -5.62
N GLU A 266 16.58 4.36 -6.84
CA GLU A 266 15.58 5.19 -7.50
C GLU A 266 14.24 4.45 -7.49
N ALA A 267 13.26 5.04 -6.81
CA ALA A 267 11.88 4.60 -6.91
C ALA A 267 11.52 4.66 -8.39
N ILE A 268 11.34 3.48 -8.99
CA ILE A 268 10.96 3.37 -10.40
C ILE A 268 9.78 4.33 -10.63
N GLU A 269 9.98 5.31 -11.51
CA GLU A 269 9.02 6.34 -11.91
C GLU A 269 8.80 7.55 -10.96
N PHE A 270 9.45 7.59 -9.80
CA PHE A 270 9.58 8.78 -8.94
C PHE A 270 11.01 9.31 -9.01
N GLU A 271 11.46 9.59 -10.23
CA GLU A 271 12.87 9.92 -10.55
C GLU A 271 13.05 11.44 -10.69
N PRO A 272 13.72 12.11 -9.74
CA PRO A 272 14.15 13.50 -9.91
C PRO A 272 15.27 13.63 -10.95
N GLY A 273 15.92 12.52 -11.33
CA GLY A 273 17.13 12.50 -12.15
C GLY A 273 16.99 13.05 -13.58
N SER A 274 15.76 13.28 -14.04
CA SER A 274 15.45 13.86 -15.36
C SER A 274 15.04 15.33 -15.32
N LEU A 275 15.01 15.99 -14.15
CA LEU A 275 14.60 17.39 -14.04
C LEU A 275 15.73 18.33 -14.51
N GLU A 276 15.42 19.32 -15.34
CA GLU A 276 16.42 20.23 -15.90
C GLU A 276 16.24 21.69 -15.44
N THR A 277 15.03 22.06 -15.02
CA THR A 277 14.64 23.45 -14.76
C THR A 277 13.87 23.60 -13.45
N ALA A 278 13.75 24.84 -12.97
CA ALA A 278 12.87 25.15 -11.86
C ALA A 278 11.38 24.85 -12.19
N ALA A 279 10.99 24.94 -13.46
CA ALA A 279 9.67 24.53 -13.90
C ALA A 279 9.45 23.02 -13.70
N ASP A 280 10.47 22.21 -13.97
CA ASP A 280 10.46 20.76 -13.76
C ASP A 280 10.40 20.41 -12.27
N LEU A 281 11.17 21.09 -11.42
CA LEU A 281 11.10 20.95 -9.95
C LEU A 281 9.68 21.26 -9.43
N ARG A 282 9.10 22.37 -9.88
CA ARG A 282 7.73 22.76 -9.50
C ARG A 282 6.72 21.69 -9.93
N ALA A 283 6.86 21.17 -11.16
CA ALA A 283 5.99 20.11 -11.66
C ALA A 283 6.11 18.83 -10.83
N PHE A 284 7.34 18.45 -10.45
CA PHE A 284 7.57 17.31 -9.56
C PHE A 284 6.88 17.50 -8.19
N LEU A 285 7.00 18.67 -7.55
CA LEU A 285 6.36 18.92 -6.25
C LEU A 285 4.83 18.89 -6.33
N TYR A 286 4.25 19.42 -7.41
CA TYR A 286 2.80 19.27 -7.66
C TYR A 286 2.41 17.81 -7.91
N LYS A 287 3.26 17.03 -8.58
CA LYS A 287 3.06 15.59 -8.74
C LYS A 287 2.98 14.88 -7.38
N VAL A 288 3.89 15.20 -6.44
CA VAL A 288 3.86 14.68 -5.06
C VAL A 288 2.52 15.00 -4.38
N LEU A 289 2.08 16.26 -4.46
CA LEU A 289 0.81 16.70 -3.89
C LEU A 289 -0.39 15.99 -4.52
N GLY A 290 -0.39 15.79 -5.84
CA GLY A 290 -1.44 15.06 -6.55
C GLY A 290 -1.50 13.57 -6.18
N VAL A 291 -0.35 12.92 -6.05
CA VAL A 291 -0.24 11.50 -5.66
C VAL A 291 -0.76 11.29 -4.23
N GLN A 292 -0.33 12.10 -3.26
CA GLN A 292 -0.84 11.97 -1.89
C GLN A 292 -2.34 12.24 -1.80
N ALA A 293 -2.85 13.26 -2.52
CA ALA A 293 -4.27 13.59 -2.53
C ALA A 293 -5.09 12.42 -3.10
N THR A 294 -4.59 11.79 -4.17
CA THR A 294 -5.19 10.56 -4.73
C THR A 294 -5.26 9.45 -3.70
N PHE A 295 -4.16 9.18 -2.98
CA PHE A 295 -4.08 8.10 -1.99
C PHE A 295 -4.98 8.35 -0.78
N ARG A 296 -5.30 9.60 -0.49
CA ARG A 296 -6.25 10.04 0.54
C ARG A 296 -7.70 10.10 0.09
N GLY A 297 -7.96 9.86 -1.18
CA GLY A 297 -9.32 9.83 -1.73
C GLY A 297 -9.79 11.21 -2.22
N ARG A 298 -8.94 12.24 -2.20
CA ARG A 298 -9.26 13.62 -2.59
C ARG A 298 -8.99 13.81 -4.09
N GLN A 299 -9.81 13.19 -4.92
CA GLN A 299 -9.56 13.09 -6.36
C GLN A 299 -9.65 14.45 -7.08
N ASP A 300 -10.56 15.34 -6.69
CA ASP A 300 -10.66 16.68 -7.28
C ASP A 300 -9.46 17.57 -6.91
N GLU A 301 -8.97 17.45 -5.66
CA GLU A 301 -7.74 18.11 -5.22
C GLU A 301 -6.53 17.57 -6.01
N ALA A 302 -6.45 16.23 -6.19
CA ALA A 302 -5.41 15.60 -6.98
C ALA A 302 -5.39 16.09 -8.44
N LEU A 303 -6.55 16.19 -9.10
CA LEU A 303 -6.67 16.74 -10.46
C LEU A 303 -6.16 18.18 -10.54
N SER A 304 -6.45 18.99 -9.54
CA SER A 304 -5.96 20.38 -9.46
C SER A 304 -4.43 20.42 -9.42
N TYR A 305 -3.79 19.60 -8.57
CA TYR A 305 -2.34 19.52 -8.53
C TYR A 305 -1.72 18.96 -9.82
N PHE A 306 -2.29 17.89 -10.38
CA PHE A 306 -1.79 17.33 -11.63
C PHE A 306 -1.86 18.33 -12.79
N ARG A 307 -2.88 19.20 -12.83
CA ARG A 307 -2.96 20.31 -13.79
C ARG A 307 -1.94 21.41 -13.51
N ALA A 308 -1.74 21.76 -12.24
CA ALA A 308 -0.75 22.76 -11.84
C ALA A 308 0.69 22.39 -12.26
N MET A 309 0.99 21.09 -12.42
CA MET A 309 2.27 20.62 -12.98
C MET A 309 2.64 21.30 -14.30
N ARG A 310 1.66 21.53 -15.19
CA ARG A 310 1.86 22.05 -16.55
C ARG A 310 1.52 23.53 -16.72
N GLU A 311 1.11 24.21 -15.65
CA GLU A 311 0.80 25.65 -15.63
C GLU A 311 2.08 26.50 -15.38
N GLY A 312 2.01 27.82 -15.39
CA GLY A 312 3.14 28.69 -15.05
C GLY A 312 4.12 29.01 -16.19
N HIS A 313 5.17 29.77 -15.86
CA HIS A 313 6.20 30.25 -16.79
C HIS A 313 7.47 29.38 -16.72
N GLY A 314 8.21 29.31 -17.82
CA GLY A 314 9.47 28.56 -17.93
C GLY A 314 9.39 27.39 -18.91
N ARG A 315 10.56 26.81 -19.22
CA ARG A 315 10.68 25.64 -20.10
C ARG A 315 10.39 24.38 -19.30
N LEU A 316 9.17 23.85 -19.41
CA LEU A 316 8.82 22.53 -18.87
C LEU A 316 9.13 21.43 -19.89
N LEU A 317 9.75 20.36 -19.43
CA LEU A 317 10.01 19.18 -20.26
C LEU A 317 8.72 18.56 -20.82
N PRO A 318 8.71 18.13 -22.11
CA PRO A 318 7.55 17.50 -22.71
C PRO A 318 7.15 16.21 -21.97
N GLU A 319 8.10 15.49 -21.38
CA GLU A 319 7.87 14.31 -20.54
C GLU A 319 6.98 14.65 -19.34
N LEU A 320 7.31 15.70 -18.59
CA LEU A 320 6.53 16.11 -17.41
C LEU A 320 5.16 16.65 -17.78
N ARG A 321 5.05 17.33 -18.92
CA ARG A 321 3.76 17.76 -19.45
C ARG A 321 2.90 16.57 -19.88
N ALA A 322 3.49 15.55 -20.50
CA ALA A 322 2.81 14.30 -20.82
C ALA A 322 2.40 13.53 -19.55
N GLN A 323 3.26 13.45 -18.54
CA GLN A 323 2.95 12.85 -17.24
C GLN A 323 1.79 13.57 -16.53
N SER A 324 1.74 14.90 -16.59
CA SER A 324 0.62 15.69 -16.06
C SER A 324 -0.72 15.27 -16.67
N HIS A 325 -0.79 15.09 -17.99
CA HIS A 325 -1.96 14.54 -18.68
C HIS A 325 -2.24 13.07 -18.31
N LEU A 326 -1.19 12.25 -18.24
CA LEU A 326 -1.28 10.84 -17.82
C LEU A 326 -1.94 10.72 -16.44
N TYR A 327 -1.51 11.49 -15.44
CA TYR A 327 -2.09 11.44 -14.08
C TYR A 327 -3.54 11.93 -14.03
N CYS A 328 -3.87 12.97 -14.81
CA CYS A 328 -5.25 13.42 -14.95
C CYS A 328 -6.12 12.30 -15.55
N ALA A 329 -5.69 11.71 -16.66
CA ALA A 329 -6.37 10.60 -17.31
C ALA A 329 -6.51 9.37 -16.40
N LEU A 330 -5.46 9.04 -15.64
CA LEU A 330 -5.45 7.92 -14.72
C LEU A 330 -6.43 8.13 -13.57
N THR A 331 -6.51 9.36 -13.04
CA THR A 331 -7.49 9.75 -12.01
C THR A 331 -8.91 9.65 -12.55
N PHE A 332 -9.17 10.19 -13.76
CA PHE A 332 -10.48 10.08 -14.40
C PHE A 332 -10.89 8.63 -14.64
N SER A 333 -10.02 7.79 -15.22
CA SER A 333 -10.35 6.40 -15.53
C SER A 333 -10.44 5.50 -14.30
N LYS A 334 -9.51 5.59 -13.34
CA LYS A 334 -9.44 4.63 -12.21
C LYS A 334 -10.18 5.07 -10.96
N ARG A 335 -10.42 6.38 -10.78
CA ARG A 335 -10.91 6.93 -9.50
C ARG A 335 -12.27 7.58 -9.61
N LEU A 336 -12.59 8.14 -10.77
CA LEU A 336 -13.84 8.87 -10.99
C LEU A 336 -14.79 8.20 -11.99
N ASP A 337 -14.34 7.13 -12.66
CA ASP A 337 -15.09 6.44 -13.72
C ASP A 337 -15.55 7.40 -14.86
N ARG A 338 -14.71 8.39 -15.20
CA ARG A 338 -14.97 9.41 -16.23
C ARG A 338 -14.13 9.15 -17.48
N VAL A 339 -14.41 8.05 -18.15
CA VAL A 339 -13.58 7.52 -19.25
C VAL A 339 -13.44 8.50 -20.43
N ASP A 340 -14.47 9.30 -20.74
CA ASP A 340 -14.41 10.30 -21.81
C ASP A 340 -13.45 11.46 -21.49
N ALA A 341 -13.47 11.94 -20.24
CA ALA A 341 -12.54 12.95 -19.77
C ALA A 341 -11.10 12.44 -19.80
N ALA A 342 -10.88 11.18 -19.43
CA ALA A 342 -9.58 10.53 -19.58
C ALA A 342 -9.12 10.47 -21.04
N GLY A 343 -10.03 10.17 -21.97
CA GLY A 343 -9.76 10.21 -23.41
C GLY A 343 -9.32 11.58 -23.90
N GLY A 344 -9.90 12.66 -23.35
CA GLY A 344 -9.48 14.04 -23.62
C GLY A 344 -8.03 14.30 -23.20
N GLU A 345 -7.71 14.04 -21.93
CA GLU A 345 -6.36 14.22 -21.39
C GLU A 345 -5.33 13.35 -22.14
N LEU A 346 -5.68 12.13 -22.56
CA LEU A 346 -4.78 11.28 -23.35
C LEU A 346 -4.48 11.86 -24.73
N ARG A 347 -5.47 12.41 -25.44
CA ARG A 347 -5.23 13.07 -26.74
C ARG A 347 -4.25 14.22 -26.60
N ASP A 348 -4.45 15.06 -25.58
CA ASP A 348 -3.60 16.20 -25.31
C ASP A 348 -2.18 15.74 -24.91
N GLY A 349 -2.08 14.68 -24.10
CA GLY A 349 -0.80 14.04 -23.76
C GLY A 349 -0.04 13.54 -24.99
N PHE A 350 -0.70 12.86 -25.93
CA PHE A 350 -0.06 12.42 -27.18
C PHE A 350 0.38 13.60 -28.06
N ALA A 351 -0.35 14.71 -28.06
CA ALA A 351 0.02 15.91 -28.81
C ALA A 351 1.29 16.58 -28.27
N VAL A 352 1.60 16.38 -26.98
CA VAL A 352 2.84 16.87 -26.34
C VAL A 352 4.06 16.06 -26.77
N VAL A 353 3.90 14.75 -26.94
CA VAL A 353 4.99 13.82 -27.32
C VAL A 353 4.70 13.13 -28.67
N PRO A 354 4.57 13.87 -29.79
CA PRO A 354 4.32 13.27 -31.09
C PRO A 354 5.57 12.50 -31.58
N PRO A 355 5.42 11.39 -32.33
CA PRO A 355 6.55 10.65 -32.90
C PRO A 355 7.43 11.53 -33.80
N ARG A 356 8.75 11.43 -33.62
CA ARG A 356 9.76 12.14 -34.41
C ARG A 356 11.00 11.27 -34.58
N ASP A 357 11.66 11.39 -35.73
CA ASP A 357 12.93 10.70 -35.96
C ASP A 357 14.02 11.25 -35.02
N GLY A 358 14.80 10.34 -34.42
CA GLY A 358 15.88 10.71 -33.50
C GLY A 358 15.42 11.32 -32.17
N GLU A 359 14.16 11.11 -31.77
CA GLU A 359 13.66 11.58 -30.48
C GLU A 359 14.35 10.93 -29.28
N PRO A 360 14.44 11.62 -28.12
CA PRO A 360 15.00 11.04 -26.91
C PRO A 360 14.23 9.80 -26.44
N ASP A 361 14.96 8.83 -25.90
CA ASP A 361 14.36 7.61 -25.34
C ASP A 361 13.37 7.89 -24.19
N SER A 362 13.59 8.96 -23.43
CA SER A 362 12.66 9.44 -22.40
C SER A 362 11.28 9.81 -22.98
N VAL A 363 11.26 10.53 -24.10
CA VAL A 363 10.03 10.92 -24.81
C VAL A 363 9.30 9.70 -25.36
N ARG A 364 10.05 8.76 -25.96
CA ARG A 364 9.50 7.46 -26.43
C ARG A 364 8.86 6.69 -25.29
N ARG A 365 9.56 6.58 -24.17
CA ARG A 365 9.07 5.88 -22.97
C ARG A 365 7.78 6.51 -22.44
N GLU A 366 7.69 7.85 -22.35
CA GLU A 366 6.46 8.52 -21.91
C GLU A 366 5.28 8.30 -22.88
N ARG A 367 5.54 8.26 -24.19
CA ARG A 367 4.53 7.84 -25.16
C ARG A 367 4.06 6.40 -24.92
N GLY A 368 4.98 5.49 -24.58
CA GLY A 368 4.66 4.13 -24.18
C GLY A 368 3.70 4.05 -23.00
N TRP A 369 3.91 4.89 -21.98
CA TRP A 369 3.01 5.01 -20.83
C TRP A 369 1.63 5.55 -21.19
N LEU A 370 1.55 6.55 -22.07
CA LEU A 370 0.27 7.05 -22.58
C LEU A 370 -0.50 5.96 -23.34
N HIS A 371 0.19 5.16 -24.16
CA HIS A 371 -0.42 4.00 -24.82
C HIS A 371 -0.93 2.97 -23.80
N ASN A 372 -0.15 2.65 -22.76
CA ASN A 372 -0.60 1.74 -21.70
C ASN A 372 -1.89 2.22 -21.02
N LEU A 373 -1.96 3.51 -20.67
CA LEU A 373 -3.15 4.09 -20.05
C LEU A 373 -4.35 4.17 -21.02
N ARG A 374 -4.09 4.45 -22.30
CA ARG A 374 -5.14 4.37 -23.32
C ARG A 374 -5.66 2.94 -23.49
N GLY A 375 -4.77 1.95 -23.40
CA GLY A 375 -5.12 0.53 -23.34
C GLY A 375 -6.05 0.22 -22.17
N LEU A 376 -5.73 0.69 -20.96
CA LEU A 376 -6.60 0.58 -19.79
C LEU A 376 -7.96 1.27 -19.98
N THR A 377 -7.99 2.43 -20.63
CA THR A 377 -9.21 3.20 -20.91
C THR A 377 -10.12 2.44 -21.88
N HIS A 378 -9.58 1.84 -22.94
CA HIS A 378 -10.32 0.93 -23.83
C HIS A 378 -10.79 -0.33 -23.09
N PHE A 379 -9.94 -0.89 -22.23
CA PHE A 379 -10.30 -2.05 -21.42
C PHE A 379 -11.50 -1.78 -20.50
N ALA A 380 -11.55 -0.60 -19.86
CA ALA A 380 -12.68 -0.18 -19.03
C ALA A 380 -14.00 -0.09 -19.81
N ARG A 381 -13.95 0.18 -21.13
CA ARG A 381 -15.12 0.16 -22.04
C ARG A 381 -15.44 -1.22 -22.62
N GLY A 382 -14.68 -2.27 -22.27
CA GLY A 382 -14.82 -3.60 -22.86
C GLY A 382 -14.25 -3.72 -24.29
N GLU A 383 -13.52 -2.72 -24.77
CA GLU A 383 -12.96 -2.65 -26.13
C GLU A 383 -11.63 -3.43 -26.22
N LEU A 384 -11.69 -4.75 -25.98
CA LEU A 384 -10.48 -5.58 -25.78
C LEU A 384 -9.49 -5.55 -26.94
N ARG A 385 -9.98 -5.47 -28.19
CA ARG A 385 -9.12 -5.39 -29.39
C ARG A 385 -8.35 -4.06 -29.43
N ALA A 386 -9.04 -2.94 -29.22
CA ALA A 386 -8.42 -1.63 -29.20
C ALA A 386 -7.42 -1.53 -28.04
N ALA A 387 -7.76 -2.09 -26.87
CA ALA A 387 -6.84 -2.17 -25.74
C ALA A 387 -5.55 -2.93 -26.12
N LEU A 388 -5.67 -4.11 -26.75
CA LEU A 388 -4.52 -4.90 -27.17
C LEU A 388 -3.66 -4.18 -28.23
N GLU A 389 -4.27 -3.45 -29.15
CA GLU A 389 -3.55 -2.62 -30.11
C GLU A 389 -2.73 -1.53 -29.41
N GLN A 390 -3.27 -0.89 -28.38
CA GLN A 390 -2.51 0.08 -27.58
C GLN A 390 -1.35 -0.57 -26.82
N GLU A 391 -1.51 -1.74 -26.21
CA GLU A 391 -0.39 -2.41 -25.52
C GLU A 391 0.74 -2.79 -26.48
N LYS A 392 0.43 -3.13 -27.74
CA LYS A 392 1.45 -3.36 -28.77
C LYS A 392 2.20 -2.09 -29.17
N LEU A 393 1.48 -0.97 -29.32
CA LEU A 393 2.10 0.33 -29.58
C LEU A 393 3.00 0.76 -28.41
N ALA A 394 2.57 0.51 -27.17
CA ALA A 394 3.39 0.75 -26.00
C ALA A 394 4.67 -0.11 -25.98
N LEU A 395 4.57 -1.40 -26.36
CA LEU A 395 5.74 -2.28 -26.46
C LEU A 395 6.75 -1.78 -27.50
N ALA A 396 6.27 -1.30 -28.65
CA ALA A 396 7.12 -0.72 -29.68
C ALA A 396 7.84 0.57 -29.20
N CYS A 397 7.18 1.37 -28.36
CA CYS A 397 7.79 2.56 -27.78
C CYS A 397 9.00 2.24 -26.89
N VAL A 398 8.97 1.10 -26.18
CA VAL A 398 10.06 0.66 -25.28
C VAL A 398 10.99 -0.38 -25.90
N GLU A 399 10.90 -0.61 -27.20
CA GLU A 399 11.80 -1.52 -27.91
C GLU A 399 13.23 -0.96 -27.92
N GLY A 400 14.20 -1.83 -27.59
CA GLY A 400 15.62 -1.47 -27.48
C GLY A 400 16.02 -0.75 -26.19
N LEU A 401 15.06 -0.34 -25.34
CA LEU A 401 15.35 0.39 -24.10
C LEU A 401 15.66 -0.57 -22.95
N ALA A 402 16.73 -0.30 -22.20
CA ALA A 402 17.18 -1.14 -21.09
C ALA A 402 17.16 -0.44 -19.72
N ASP A 403 16.74 0.83 -19.67
CA ASP A 403 16.61 1.55 -18.40
C ASP A 403 15.53 0.93 -17.49
N PRO A 404 15.66 1.07 -16.15
CA PRO A 404 14.76 0.46 -15.18
C PRO A 404 13.27 0.75 -15.43
N SER A 405 12.92 2.00 -15.78
CA SER A 405 11.54 2.38 -16.07
C SER A 405 10.99 1.69 -17.32
N SER A 406 11.78 1.59 -18.39
CA SER A 406 11.40 0.84 -19.60
C SER A 406 11.25 -0.67 -19.36
N VAL A 407 12.11 -1.27 -18.52
CA VAL A 407 12.00 -2.69 -18.13
C VAL A 407 10.71 -2.93 -17.36
N HIS A 408 10.40 -2.05 -16.39
CA HIS A 408 9.16 -2.14 -15.62
C HIS A 408 7.91 -1.97 -16.50
N LEU A 409 7.92 -0.99 -17.42
CA LEU A 409 6.84 -0.82 -18.39
C LEU A 409 6.65 -2.09 -19.22
N ARG A 410 7.73 -2.66 -19.77
CA ARG A 410 7.66 -3.90 -20.56
C ARG A 410 7.04 -5.07 -19.78
N ILE A 411 7.43 -5.25 -18.52
CA ILE A 411 6.84 -6.25 -17.61
C ILE A 411 5.34 -6.01 -17.45
N ASN A 412 4.93 -4.77 -17.19
CA ASN A 412 3.53 -4.38 -17.06
C ASN A 412 2.73 -4.68 -18.34
N LEU A 413 3.27 -4.32 -19.51
CA LEU A 413 2.64 -4.52 -20.82
C LEU A 413 2.42 -6.01 -21.12
N LEU A 414 3.42 -6.86 -20.87
CA LEU A 414 3.29 -8.30 -21.10
C LEU A 414 2.24 -8.92 -20.16
N SER A 415 2.18 -8.47 -18.91
CA SER A 415 1.11 -8.85 -17.99
C SER A 415 -0.27 -8.43 -18.52
N ASN A 416 -0.45 -7.17 -18.94
CA ASN A 416 -1.69 -6.67 -19.50
C ASN A 416 -2.14 -7.43 -20.75
N VAL A 417 -1.21 -7.73 -21.67
CA VAL A 417 -1.51 -8.54 -22.87
C VAL A 417 -2.07 -9.91 -22.49
N SER A 418 -1.49 -10.58 -21.48
CA SER A 418 -2.02 -11.86 -21.00
C SER A 418 -3.44 -11.72 -20.42
N VAL A 419 -3.71 -10.63 -19.69
CA VAL A 419 -5.05 -10.34 -19.12
C VAL A 419 -6.06 -10.05 -20.23
N LEU A 420 -5.68 -9.31 -21.26
CA LEU A 420 -6.56 -9.02 -22.40
C LEU A 420 -6.92 -10.29 -23.17
N GLN A 421 -5.96 -11.20 -23.36
CA GLN A 421 -6.21 -12.51 -23.97
C GLN A 421 -7.13 -13.38 -23.11
N GLU A 422 -6.92 -13.40 -21.79
CA GLU A 422 -7.78 -14.08 -20.82
C GLU A 422 -9.23 -13.56 -20.92
N LYS A 423 -9.42 -12.24 -20.88
CA LYS A 423 -10.74 -11.60 -20.99
C LYS A 423 -11.39 -11.77 -22.35
N ALA A 424 -10.62 -11.96 -23.42
CA ALA A 424 -11.11 -12.29 -24.75
C ALA A 424 -11.44 -13.79 -24.93
N GLY A 425 -11.37 -14.61 -23.87
CA GLY A 425 -11.63 -16.05 -23.92
C GLY A 425 -10.50 -16.87 -24.56
N ARG A 426 -9.34 -16.27 -24.83
CA ARG A 426 -8.19 -16.92 -25.47
C ARG A 426 -7.24 -17.51 -24.42
N LEU A 427 -7.78 -18.39 -23.59
CA LEU A 427 -7.15 -18.85 -22.35
C LEU A 427 -5.77 -19.51 -22.58
N GLN A 428 -5.68 -20.39 -23.57
CA GLN A 428 -4.42 -21.07 -23.93
C GLN A 428 -3.39 -20.10 -24.50
N GLN A 429 -3.83 -19.03 -25.17
CA GLN A 429 -2.93 -17.98 -25.62
C GLN A 429 -2.42 -17.16 -24.42
N ALA A 430 -3.30 -16.79 -23.49
CA ALA A 430 -2.96 -16.10 -22.25
C ALA A 430 -1.91 -16.87 -21.45
N ALA A 431 -2.12 -18.19 -21.27
CA ALA A 431 -1.17 -19.07 -20.60
C ALA A 431 0.20 -19.10 -21.29
N ARG A 432 0.25 -19.25 -22.63
CA ARG A 432 1.51 -19.23 -23.39
C ARG A 432 2.24 -17.88 -23.32
N THR A 433 1.49 -16.77 -23.36
CA THR A 433 2.07 -15.43 -23.23
C THR A 433 2.66 -15.23 -21.83
N TRP A 434 1.95 -15.68 -20.80
CA TRP A 434 2.41 -15.63 -19.40
C TRP A 434 3.68 -16.47 -19.18
N ASP A 435 3.69 -17.70 -19.67
CA ASP A 435 4.83 -18.61 -19.59
C ASP A 435 6.07 -18.08 -20.34
N ARG A 436 5.89 -17.48 -21.53
CA ARG A 436 6.99 -16.81 -22.24
C ARG A 436 7.54 -15.63 -21.45
N PHE A 437 6.66 -14.83 -20.84
CA PHE A 437 7.06 -13.72 -20.00
C PHE A 437 7.93 -14.19 -18.83
N ASN A 438 7.55 -15.28 -18.16
CA ASN A 438 8.32 -15.86 -17.06
C ASN A 438 9.77 -16.18 -17.45
N ARG A 439 9.94 -16.90 -18.57
CA ARG A 439 11.26 -17.31 -19.05
C ARG A 439 12.14 -16.12 -19.42
N ALA A 440 11.55 -15.07 -19.99
CA ALA A 440 12.29 -13.88 -20.42
C ALA A 440 12.65 -12.95 -19.26
N ALA A 441 11.81 -12.89 -18.21
CA ALA A 441 12.04 -12.02 -17.07
C ALA A 441 13.18 -12.49 -16.14
N GLY A 442 13.68 -13.73 -16.30
CA GLY A 442 14.77 -14.28 -15.49
C GLY A 442 14.44 -14.27 -13.99
N SER A 443 13.58 -15.19 -13.54
CA SER A 443 13.04 -15.15 -12.17
C SER A 443 14.03 -15.68 -11.11
N SER A 444 14.98 -14.85 -10.66
CA SER A 444 15.70 -15.09 -9.40
C SER A 444 15.08 -14.35 -8.21
N ASN A 445 14.19 -13.38 -8.44
CA ASN A 445 13.47 -12.70 -7.36
C ASN A 445 12.24 -13.52 -6.95
N THR A 446 12.27 -14.08 -5.74
CA THR A 446 11.20 -14.94 -5.20
C THR A 446 9.86 -14.20 -4.98
N ALA A 447 9.85 -12.88 -4.72
CA ALA A 447 8.59 -12.12 -4.68
C ALA A 447 7.89 -12.09 -6.05
N PHE A 448 8.67 -12.02 -7.13
CA PHE A 448 8.14 -12.17 -8.49
C PHE A 448 7.57 -13.59 -8.70
N VAL A 449 8.27 -14.63 -8.23
CA VAL A 449 7.82 -16.03 -8.33
C VAL A 449 6.46 -16.24 -7.65
N LYS A 450 6.24 -15.70 -6.45
CA LYS A 450 4.97 -15.80 -5.69
C LYS A 450 3.77 -15.37 -6.54
N HIS A 451 3.80 -14.14 -7.06
CA HIS A 451 2.70 -13.59 -7.88
C HIS A 451 2.62 -14.27 -9.24
N HIS A 452 3.77 -14.68 -9.79
CA HIS A 452 3.84 -15.37 -11.07
C HIS A 452 3.13 -16.73 -11.04
N ALA A 453 3.55 -17.58 -10.12
CA ALA A 453 3.04 -18.94 -9.94
C ALA A 453 1.53 -18.92 -9.66
N TYR A 454 1.06 -18.02 -8.80
CA TYR A 454 -0.36 -17.87 -8.53
C TYR A 454 -1.18 -17.55 -9.80
N ARG A 455 -0.70 -16.62 -10.65
CA ARG A 455 -1.40 -16.31 -11.92
C ARG A 455 -1.36 -17.48 -12.90
N ALA A 456 -0.22 -18.19 -12.98
CA ALA A 456 -0.10 -19.38 -13.80
C ALA A 456 -1.13 -20.44 -13.39
N ALA A 457 -1.31 -20.67 -12.08
CA ALA A 457 -2.34 -21.57 -11.57
C ALA A 457 -3.76 -21.14 -11.94
N GLY A 458 -4.09 -19.86 -11.77
CA GLY A 458 -5.41 -19.35 -12.16
C GLY A 458 -5.71 -19.56 -13.65
N LEU A 459 -4.71 -19.35 -14.52
CA LEU A 459 -4.85 -19.61 -15.96
C LEU A 459 -4.98 -21.11 -16.28
N ALA A 460 -4.24 -21.97 -15.57
CA ALA A 460 -4.36 -23.43 -15.70
C ALA A 460 -5.77 -23.91 -15.31
N LEU A 461 -6.34 -23.42 -14.21
CA LEU A 461 -7.74 -23.72 -13.82
C LEU A 461 -8.74 -23.31 -14.90
N LEU A 462 -8.59 -22.11 -15.47
CA LEU A 462 -9.45 -21.66 -16.56
C LEU A 462 -9.31 -22.54 -17.81
N CYS A 463 -8.14 -23.13 -18.04
CA CYS A 463 -7.90 -24.09 -19.12
C CYS A 463 -8.38 -25.52 -18.79
N GLY A 464 -8.93 -25.77 -17.59
CA GLY A 464 -9.35 -27.09 -17.13
C GLY A 464 -8.21 -27.98 -16.62
N ASP A 465 -7.00 -27.44 -16.49
CA ASP A 465 -5.82 -28.17 -16.02
C ASP A 465 -5.65 -28.00 -14.50
N ARG A 466 -6.40 -28.80 -13.74
CA ARG A 466 -6.36 -28.80 -12.27
C ARG A 466 -4.99 -29.25 -11.73
N GLY A 467 -4.30 -30.17 -12.42
CA GLY A 467 -3.01 -30.71 -11.97
C GLY A 467 -1.95 -29.62 -11.91
N THR A 468 -1.70 -28.97 -13.05
CA THR A 468 -0.77 -27.84 -13.15
C THR A 468 -1.16 -26.70 -12.21
N ALA A 469 -2.46 -26.44 -12.04
CA ALA A 469 -2.92 -25.41 -11.12
C ALA A 469 -2.54 -25.66 -9.67
N LEU A 470 -2.67 -26.90 -9.18
CA LEU A 470 -2.32 -27.25 -7.81
C LEU A 470 -0.80 -27.14 -7.58
N GLU A 471 0.02 -27.57 -8.55
CA GLU A 471 1.48 -27.45 -8.51
C GLU A 471 1.93 -25.98 -8.42
N GLU A 472 1.36 -25.10 -9.25
CA GLU A 472 1.70 -23.68 -9.26
C GLU A 472 1.16 -22.92 -8.02
N LEU A 473 0.02 -23.33 -7.45
CA LEU A 473 -0.46 -22.80 -6.16
C LEU A 473 0.46 -23.22 -5.01
N ASP A 474 0.96 -24.46 -5.00
CA ASP A 474 1.92 -24.93 -4.00
C ASP A 474 3.24 -24.14 -4.10
N ARG A 475 3.75 -23.93 -5.32
CA ARG A 475 4.92 -23.10 -5.54
C ARG A 475 4.73 -21.66 -5.02
N SER A 476 3.56 -21.07 -5.25
CA SER A 476 3.23 -19.75 -4.69
C SER A 476 3.18 -19.75 -3.16
N LEU A 477 2.63 -20.80 -2.55
CA LEU A 477 2.60 -20.97 -1.09
C LEU A 477 3.99 -21.14 -0.48
N VAL A 478 4.88 -21.90 -1.13
CA VAL A 478 6.27 -22.06 -0.67
C VAL A 478 6.94 -20.69 -0.57
N CYS A 479 6.83 -19.87 -1.62
CA CYS A 479 7.38 -18.52 -1.61
C CYS A 479 6.73 -17.62 -0.54
N ALA A 480 5.41 -17.72 -0.34
CA ALA A 480 4.75 -16.96 0.72
C ALA A 480 5.29 -17.35 2.10
N ARG A 481 5.50 -18.64 2.37
CA ARG A 481 6.00 -19.12 3.68
C ARG A 481 7.46 -18.80 3.92
N GLU A 482 8.31 -18.88 2.89
CA GLU A 482 9.73 -18.54 2.94
C GLU A 482 9.96 -17.13 3.51
N PHE A 483 9.10 -16.17 3.14
CA PHE A 483 9.16 -14.79 3.63
C PHE A 483 8.18 -14.49 4.76
N GLY A 484 7.53 -15.50 5.33
CA GLY A 484 6.48 -15.33 6.32
C GLY A 484 5.30 -14.48 5.82
N ASP A 485 5.00 -14.38 4.54
CA ASP A 485 3.84 -13.65 4.04
C ASP A 485 2.51 -14.30 4.47
N ASP A 486 2.10 -14.06 5.71
CA ASP A 486 0.91 -14.66 6.31
C ASP A 486 -0.36 -14.25 5.57
N PHE A 487 -0.37 -13.06 4.95
CA PHE A 487 -1.53 -12.54 4.22
C PHE A 487 -1.78 -13.33 2.94
N HIS A 488 -0.77 -13.45 2.07
CA HIS A 488 -0.93 -14.23 0.85
C HIS A 488 -0.98 -15.73 1.15
N GLU A 489 -0.29 -16.24 2.19
CA GLU A 489 -0.48 -17.62 2.64
C GLU A 489 -1.96 -17.86 2.99
N CYS A 490 -2.58 -16.98 3.78
CA CYS A 490 -3.97 -17.12 4.18
C CYS A 490 -4.91 -17.10 2.97
N GLU A 491 -4.76 -16.13 2.06
CA GLU A 491 -5.60 -16.01 0.86
C GLU A 491 -5.53 -17.27 -0.01
N ILE A 492 -4.31 -17.73 -0.32
CA ILE A 492 -4.12 -18.90 -1.20
C ILE A 492 -4.69 -20.16 -0.54
N ARG A 493 -4.53 -20.32 0.77
CA ARG A 493 -5.08 -21.48 1.50
C ARG A 493 -6.60 -21.47 1.59
N LEU A 494 -7.22 -20.31 1.80
CA LEU A 494 -8.69 -20.20 1.77
C LEU A 494 -9.23 -20.62 0.39
N GLU A 495 -8.57 -20.18 -0.68
CA GLU A 495 -8.95 -20.48 -2.05
C GLU A 495 -8.72 -21.95 -2.42
N LEU A 496 -7.59 -22.54 -2.01
CA LEU A 496 -7.36 -23.99 -2.15
C LEU A 496 -8.40 -24.79 -1.38
N GLY A 497 -8.76 -24.37 -0.16
CA GLY A 497 -9.85 -24.98 0.62
C GLY A 497 -11.17 -24.97 -0.15
N GLY A 498 -11.55 -23.82 -0.72
CA GLY A 498 -12.74 -23.69 -1.58
C GLY A 498 -12.68 -24.58 -2.83
N LEU A 499 -11.50 -24.67 -3.46
CA LEU A 499 -11.26 -25.52 -4.64
C LEU A 499 -11.38 -27.03 -4.33
N HIS A 500 -10.95 -27.48 -3.16
CA HIS A 500 -11.11 -28.86 -2.69
C HIS A 500 -12.56 -29.17 -2.31
N VAL A 501 -13.24 -28.24 -1.61
CA VAL A 501 -14.67 -28.38 -1.29
C VAL A 501 -15.51 -28.53 -2.55
N GLY A 502 -15.26 -27.69 -3.57
CA GLY A 502 -15.97 -27.79 -4.85
C GLY A 502 -15.75 -29.11 -5.60
N ALA A 503 -14.66 -29.82 -5.30
CA ALA A 503 -14.35 -31.14 -5.86
C ALA A 503 -14.78 -32.32 -4.97
N GLY A 504 -15.39 -32.06 -3.80
CA GLY A 504 -15.76 -33.11 -2.83
C GLY A 504 -14.56 -33.70 -2.08
N GLU A 505 -13.40 -33.05 -2.10
CA GLU A 505 -12.15 -33.52 -1.49
C GLU A 505 -12.04 -33.04 -0.03
N SER A 506 -12.96 -33.50 0.83
CA SER A 506 -13.11 -32.99 2.20
C SER A 506 -11.81 -33.02 3.03
N GLY A 507 -11.01 -34.08 2.93
CA GLY A 507 -9.75 -34.19 3.70
C GLY A 507 -8.75 -33.09 3.35
N SER A 508 -8.52 -32.86 2.06
CA SER A 508 -7.64 -31.78 1.57
C SER A 508 -8.20 -30.40 1.90
N GLY A 509 -9.53 -30.22 1.78
CA GLY A 509 -10.20 -28.97 2.16
C GLY A 509 -10.00 -28.62 3.64
N ILE A 510 -10.17 -29.57 4.55
CA ILE A 510 -9.95 -29.38 6.00
C ILE A 510 -8.49 -28.97 6.27
N ALA A 511 -7.53 -29.64 5.63
CA ALA A 511 -6.11 -29.31 5.82
C ALA A 511 -5.80 -27.86 5.41
N GLN A 512 -6.33 -27.42 4.26
CA GLN A 512 -6.11 -26.06 3.77
C GLN A 512 -6.80 -25.01 4.65
N PHE A 513 -8.07 -25.21 5.03
CA PHE A 513 -8.75 -24.27 5.92
C PHE A 513 -8.13 -24.21 7.32
N THR A 514 -7.60 -25.32 7.84
CA THR A 514 -6.87 -25.34 9.11
C THR A 514 -5.62 -24.48 9.04
N ALA A 515 -4.83 -24.63 7.99
CA ALA A 515 -3.64 -23.82 7.80
C ALA A 515 -3.99 -22.35 7.48
N ALA A 516 -5.10 -22.07 6.79
CA ALA A 516 -5.61 -20.72 6.57
C ALA A 516 -6.00 -20.04 7.89
N ALA A 517 -6.67 -20.75 8.80
CA ALA A 517 -7.03 -20.25 10.12
C ALA A 517 -5.80 -19.91 10.96
N ALA A 518 -4.74 -20.73 10.89
CA ALA A 518 -3.48 -20.46 11.56
C ALA A 518 -2.78 -19.21 11.01
N ALA A 519 -2.73 -19.04 9.68
CA ALA A 519 -2.19 -17.83 9.06
C ALA A 519 -3.01 -16.58 9.41
N ALA A 520 -4.34 -16.67 9.39
CA ALA A 520 -5.24 -15.59 9.79
C ALA A 520 -5.06 -15.21 11.27
N ALA A 521 -4.81 -16.19 12.15
CA ALA A 521 -4.53 -15.94 13.56
C ALA A 521 -3.20 -15.19 13.77
N ARG A 522 -2.14 -15.53 13.03
CA ARG A 522 -0.86 -14.79 13.07
C ARG A 522 -1.01 -13.36 12.56
N LEU A 523 -1.87 -13.14 11.56
CA LEU A 523 -2.23 -11.79 11.12
C LEU A 523 -3.04 -11.03 12.17
N GLY A 524 -3.86 -11.74 12.96
CA GLY A 524 -4.93 -11.18 13.79
C GLY A 524 -6.15 -10.75 12.98
N ASP A 525 -6.53 -11.52 11.96
CA ASP A 525 -7.67 -11.22 11.08
C ASP A 525 -8.91 -12.05 11.47
N PRO A 526 -9.84 -11.48 12.27
CA PRO A 526 -11.01 -12.21 12.74
C PRO A 526 -11.95 -12.68 11.63
N TYR A 527 -12.04 -11.91 10.53
CA TYR A 527 -12.92 -12.27 9.41
C TYR A 527 -12.39 -13.49 8.67
N ARG A 528 -11.09 -13.52 8.38
CA ARG A 528 -10.46 -14.68 7.71
C ARG A 528 -10.41 -15.91 8.61
N MET A 529 -10.22 -15.73 9.93
CA MET A 529 -10.36 -16.82 10.90
C MET A 529 -11.78 -17.43 10.86
N ALA A 530 -12.81 -16.58 10.87
CA ALA A 530 -14.21 -17.01 10.78
C ALA A 530 -14.49 -17.74 9.45
N LEU A 531 -14.03 -17.19 8.34
CA LEU A 531 -14.23 -17.78 7.01
C LEU A 531 -13.55 -19.15 6.86
N ALA A 532 -12.34 -19.30 7.39
CA ALA A 532 -11.64 -20.59 7.42
C ALA A 532 -12.41 -21.64 8.24
N LYS A 533 -12.91 -21.27 9.43
CA LYS A 533 -13.73 -22.17 10.26
C LYS A 533 -15.06 -22.54 9.60
N ALA A 534 -15.70 -21.58 8.91
CA ALA A 534 -16.88 -21.87 8.11
C ALA A 534 -16.57 -22.91 7.03
N GLY A 535 -15.45 -22.76 6.32
CA GLY A 535 -14.97 -23.73 5.34
C GLY A 535 -14.74 -25.13 5.91
N GLN A 536 -14.15 -25.23 7.11
CA GLN A 536 -13.99 -26.51 7.81
C GLN A 536 -15.33 -27.19 8.09
N ALA A 537 -16.32 -26.45 8.58
CA ALA A 537 -17.66 -26.96 8.86
C ALA A 537 -18.33 -27.52 7.60
N ILE A 538 -18.20 -26.80 6.48
CA ILE A 538 -18.67 -27.23 5.16
C ILE A 538 -18.00 -28.53 4.70
N CYS A 539 -16.69 -28.73 4.95
CA CYS A 539 -16.01 -29.97 4.57
C CYS A 539 -16.54 -31.21 5.29
N VAL A 540 -17.05 -31.06 6.52
CA VAL A 540 -17.58 -32.15 7.35
C VAL A 540 -19.11 -32.22 7.35
N ASN A 541 -19.78 -31.44 6.49
CA ASN A 541 -21.25 -31.32 6.43
C ASN A 541 -21.89 -31.06 7.80
N SER A 542 -21.29 -30.16 8.57
CA SER A 542 -21.82 -29.72 9.86
C SER A 542 -22.14 -28.22 9.79
N PRO A 543 -23.19 -27.75 10.50
CA PRO A 543 -23.50 -26.34 10.53
C PRO A 543 -22.33 -25.54 11.12
N PRO A 544 -21.97 -24.38 10.57
CA PRO A 544 -20.96 -23.52 11.17
C PRO A 544 -21.44 -23.06 12.55
N GLY A 545 -20.71 -23.41 13.61
CA GLY A 545 -21.12 -23.10 14.98
C GLY A 545 -21.01 -21.61 15.35
N ASP A 546 -21.55 -21.24 16.53
CA ASP A 546 -21.57 -19.89 17.09
C ASP A 546 -20.21 -19.18 17.09
N GLU A 547 -19.13 -19.96 17.18
CA GLU A 547 -17.75 -19.47 17.11
C GLU A 547 -17.45 -18.70 15.82
N VAL A 548 -18.03 -19.11 14.68
CA VAL A 548 -17.85 -18.41 13.40
C VAL A 548 -18.50 -17.03 13.46
N ALA A 549 -19.73 -16.94 13.96
CA ALA A 549 -20.44 -15.67 14.11
C ALA A 549 -19.72 -14.75 15.12
N ARG A 550 -19.25 -15.32 16.24
CA ARG A 550 -18.48 -14.60 17.26
C ARG A 550 -17.20 -14.00 16.68
N LEU A 551 -16.39 -14.79 15.96
CA LEU A 551 -15.17 -14.31 15.33
C LEU A 551 -15.47 -13.23 14.28
N ALA A 552 -16.44 -13.46 13.40
CA ALA A 552 -16.81 -12.47 12.39
C ALA A 552 -17.18 -11.12 13.02
N ALA A 553 -17.94 -11.12 14.12
CA ALA A 553 -18.34 -9.90 14.84
C ALA A 553 -17.17 -9.08 15.42
N LEU A 554 -15.96 -9.66 15.53
CA LEU A 554 -14.78 -8.93 15.99
C LEU A 554 -14.14 -8.07 14.88
N SER A 555 -14.52 -8.29 13.62
CA SER A 555 -13.93 -7.60 12.46
C SER A 555 -14.29 -6.12 12.41
N LEU A 556 -13.26 -5.27 12.44
CA LEU A 556 -13.33 -3.83 12.23
C LEU A 556 -12.96 -3.44 10.81
N ALA A 557 -12.04 -4.18 10.17
CA ALA A 557 -11.58 -3.91 8.81
C ALA A 557 -12.57 -4.38 7.72
N ASN A 558 -13.43 -5.36 8.02
CA ASN A 558 -14.37 -5.95 7.06
C ASN A 558 -15.81 -6.08 7.61
N PRO A 559 -16.41 -5.04 8.22
CA PRO A 559 -17.68 -5.16 8.95
C PRO A 559 -18.85 -5.59 8.04
N GLY A 560 -18.87 -5.17 6.77
CA GLY A 560 -19.87 -5.59 5.80
C GLY A 560 -19.79 -7.09 5.47
N LYS A 561 -18.59 -7.59 5.14
CA LYS A 561 -18.38 -9.01 4.82
C LYS A 561 -18.59 -9.89 6.06
N ALA A 562 -18.15 -9.43 7.23
CA ALA A 562 -18.35 -10.10 8.50
C ALA A 562 -19.83 -10.25 8.84
N ARG A 563 -20.63 -9.17 8.73
CA ARG A 563 -22.09 -9.25 8.94
C ARG A 563 -22.75 -10.23 7.98
N ARG A 564 -22.36 -10.22 6.70
CA ARG A 564 -22.89 -11.17 5.71
C ARG A 564 -22.56 -12.61 6.09
N LEU A 565 -21.31 -12.88 6.50
CA LEU A 565 -20.92 -14.21 6.98
C LEU A 565 -21.71 -14.62 8.23
N SER A 566 -21.84 -13.75 9.23
CA SER A 566 -22.64 -14.00 10.44
C SER A 566 -24.11 -14.29 10.13
N GLN A 567 -24.70 -13.63 9.12
CA GLN A 567 -26.06 -13.89 8.67
C GLN A 567 -26.17 -15.24 7.95
N SER A 568 -25.21 -15.56 7.06
CA SER A 568 -25.19 -16.82 6.32
C SER A 568 -25.04 -18.04 7.23
N VAL A 569 -24.24 -17.95 8.31
CA VAL A 569 -24.10 -19.08 9.25
C VAL A 569 -25.31 -19.31 10.15
N ALA A 570 -26.20 -18.31 10.28
CA ALA A 570 -27.47 -18.46 10.98
C ALA A 570 -28.56 -19.10 10.10
N SER A 571 -28.32 -19.21 8.80
CA SER A 571 -29.20 -19.88 7.86
C SER A 571 -29.06 -21.41 7.98
N PRO A 572 -30.16 -22.18 7.90
CA PRO A 572 -30.08 -23.65 7.84
C PRO A 572 -29.55 -24.16 6.49
N ASP A 573 -29.35 -23.29 5.49
CA ASP A 573 -28.82 -23.63 4.18
C ASP A 573 -27.31 -23.31 4.05
N ASP A 574 -26.51 -24.36 3.94
CA ASP A 574 -25.06 -24.27 3.74
C ASP A 574 -24.67 -23.63 2.39
N GLN A 575 -25.60 -23.48 1.43
CA GLN A 575 -25.32 -22.83 0.14
C GLN A 575 -24.86 -21.38 0.30
N ASP A 576 -25.44 -20.64 1.24
CA ASP A 576 -25.08 -19.25 1.49
C ASP A 576 -23.63 -19.13 1.96
N VAL A 577 -23.20 -20.05 2.82
CA VAL A 577 -21.82 -20.11 3.32
C VAL A 577 -20.86 -20.56 2.22
N ARG A 578 -21.23 -21.57 1.43
CA ARG A 578 -20.44 -22.04 0.27
C ARG A 578 -20.21 -20.91 -0.74
N ALA A 579 -21.19 -20.05 -0.97
CA ALA A 579 -21.07 -18.90 -1.88
C ALA A 579 -20.10 -17.81 -1.37
N LEU A 580 -19.77 -17.81 -0.07
CA LEU A 580 -18.79 -16.89 0.53
C LEU A 580 -17.36 -17.43 0.49
N LEU A 581 -17.18 -18.76 0.33
CA LEU A 581 -15.85 -19.35 0.27
C LEU A 581 -15.14 -18.91 -1.02
N PRO A 582 -13.90 -18.40 -0.92
CA PRO A 582 -13.21 -17.91 -2.09
C PRO A 582 -12.71 -19.07 -2.95
N THR A 583 -12.55 -18.82 -4.24
CA THR A 583 -11.92 -19.73 -5.21
C THR A 583 -10.72 -19.04 -5.86
N PRO A 584 -9.72 -19.80 -6.32
CA PRO A 584 -8.53 -19.22 -6.90
C PRO A 584 -8.85 -18.32 -8.10
N ARG A 585 -8.13 -17.21 -8.20
CA ARG A 585 -8.27 -16.21 -9.27
C ARG A 585 -7.00 -16.16 -10.12
N THR A 586 -6.98 -15.31 -11.14
CA THR A 586 -5.80 -15.11 -12.01
C THR A 586 -4.90 -13.95 -11.57
N LYS A 587 -5.21 -13.29 -10.45
CA LYS A 587 -4.42 -12.20 -9.88
C LYS A 587 -4.32 -12.37 -8.37
N LEU A 588 -3.12 -12.38 -7.81
CA LEU A 588 -2.90 -12.53 -6.38
C LEU A 588 -3.17 -11.23 -5.62
N ASN A 589 -2.75 -10.07 -6.15
CA ASN A 589 -2.85 -8.81 -5.42
C ASN A 589 -4.27 -8.59 -4.91
N ARG A 590 -4.40 -8.46 -3.60
CA ARG A 590 -5.62 -8.12 -2.90
C ARG A 590 -5.47 -6.75 -2.25
N PRO A 591 -6.59 -6.08 -1.99
CA PRO A 591 -6.54 -4.91 -1.12
C PRO A 591 -6.08 -5.28 0.29
N PHE A 592 -5.13 -4.51 0.84
CA PHE A 592 -4.60 -4.67 2.21
C PHE A 592 -5.56 -4.03 3.23
N ASP A 593 -6.75 -4.61 3.36
CA ASP A 593 -7.90 -4.06 4.11
C ASP A 593 -7.56 -3.73 5.56
N LEU A 594 -6.72 -4.56 6.18
CA LEU A 594 -6.41 -4.50 7.61
C LEU A 594 -5.65 -3.24 8.03
N VAL A 595 -5.05 -2.52 7.08
CA VAL A 595 -4.28 -1.28 7.33
C VAL A 595 -4.84 -0.10 6.54
N ASN A 596 -6.01 -0.27 5.93
CA ASN A 596 -6.63 0.72 5.07
C ASN A 596 -7.76 1.43 5.83
N PHE A 597 -7.70 2.75 5.92
CA PHE A 597 -8.68 3.55 6.64
C PHE A 597 -9.78 4.12 5.74
N GLN A 598 -9.71 3.93 4.42
CA GLN A 598 -10.75 4.46 3.53
C GLN A 598 -11.99 3.59 3.56
N GLU A 599 -13.12 4.23 3.84
CA GLU A 599 -14.44 3.63 3.73
C GLU A 599 -14.65 3.10 2.32
N ARG A 600 -15.18 1.88 2.23
CA ARG A 600 -15.55 1.26 0.97
C ARG A 600 -17.05 1.41 0.80
N SER A 601 -17.44 2.03 -0.31
CA SER A 601 -18.80 2.03 -0.83
C SER A 601 -19.32 0.63 -1.05
#